data_AF-A0A1S8WX02-F1
#
_entry.id   AF-A0A1S8WX02-F1
#
_cell.length_a   1.000
_cell.length_b   1.000
_cell.length_c   1.000
_cell.angle_alpha   90.00
_cell.angle_beta   90.00
_cell.angle_gamma   90.00
#
_symmetry.space_group_name_H-M   'P 1'
#
loop_
_entity.id
_entity.type
_entity.pdbx_description
1 polymer ?
#
loop_
_entity_poly.entity_id
_entity_poly.type
_entity_poly.pdbx_seq_one_letter_code
_entity_poly.pdbx_strand_id
1 'polypeptide(L)'
;MRLQKWYSSYSDKQKKKILREITSLIFARKPKMCSFLEWQDMKIVYRRYASLYFACAIDTTDNELITLEIIHRYVEILDKYFGNAYFVLDEYLLAGEVQETGTREILQVIDAQDIIQEDEVPQKLFEDQSLN
;
A
#
# COMPACT_ATOMS: atom_id res chain seq x y z
N MET A 1 -6.24 -0.35 -10.73
CA MET A 1 -5.41 -0.03 -9.55
C MET A 1 -5.82 -1.00 -8.45
N ARG A 2 -4.89 -1.74 -7.82
CA ARG A 2 -5.26 -2.71 -6.78
C ARG A 2 -5.29 -2.08 -5.38
N LEU A 3 -4.37 -1.16 -5.10
CA LEU A 3 -4.29 -0.43 -3.83
C LEU A 3 -3.81 1.00 -4.10
N GLN A 4 -4.33 1.97 -3.36
CA GLN A 4 -3.80 3.34 -3.31
C GLN A 4 -3.86 3.87 -1.87
N LYS A 5 -2.76 4.43 -1.39
CA LYS A 5 -2.69 5.13 -0.09
C LYS A 5 -2.08 6.51 -0.33
N TRP A 6 -2.70 7.55 0.24
CA TRP A 6 -2.29 8.94 0.08
C TRP A 6 -1.96 9.51 1.46
N TYR A 7 -0.70 9.84 1.69
CA TYR A 7 -0.25 10.44 2.95
C TYR A 7 -0.28 11.97 2.93
N SER A 8 -0.38 12.58 1.74
CA SER A 8 -0.64 14.01 1.58
C SER A 8 -2.06 14.26 1.10
N SER A 9 -2.58 15.43 1.46
CA SER A 9 -3.94 15.86 1.09
C SER A 9 -3.99 16.34 -0.36
N TYR A 10 -4.78 15.65 -1.18
CA TYR A 10 -5.06 16.02 -2.57
C TYR A 10 -6.55 15.88 -2.88
N SER A 11 -7.06 16.72 -3.78
CA SER A 11 -8.42 16.54 -4.33
C SER A 11 -8.49 15.27 -5.18
N ASP A 12 -9.67 14.67 -5.31
CA ASP A 12 -9.86 13.46 -6.12
C ASP A 12 -9.49 13.67 -7.60
N LYS A 13 -9.71 14.89 -8.12
CA LYS A 13 -9.29 15.27 -9.47
C LYS A 13 -7.78 15.22 -9.61
N GLN A 14 -7.04 15.72 -8.62
CA GLN A 14 -5.57 15.65 -8.59
C GLN A 14 -5.10 14.20 -8.45
N LYS A 15 -5.64 13.44 -7.50
CA LYS A 15 -5.29 12.02 -7.31
C LYS A 15 -5.43 11.21 -8.60
N LYS A 16 -6.56 11.36 -9.30
CA LYS A 16 -6.81 10.69 -10.60
C LYS A 16 -5.87 11.16 -11.72
N LYS A 17 -5.40 12.40 -11.68
CA LYS A 17 -4.42 12.92 -12.66
C LYS A 17 -3.04 12.31 -12.40
N ILE A 18 -2.55 12.44 -11.17
CA ILE A 18 -1.25 11.93 -10.71
C ILE A 18 -1.14 10.43 -10.98
N LEU A 19 -2.16 9.66 -10.61
CA LEU A 19 -2.18 8.21 -10.79
C LEU A 19 -2.02 7.79 -12.26
N ARG A 20 -2.73 8.46 -13.17
CA ARG A 20 -2.63 8.18 -14.61
C ARG A 20 -1.25 8.51 -15.16
N GLU A 21 -0.71 9.65 -14.75
CA GLU A 21 0.60 10.14 -15.19
C GLU A 21 1.72 9.17 -14.73
N ILE A 22 1.78 8.85 -13.44
CA ILE A 22 2.78 7.93 -12.89
C ILE A 22 2.66 6.53 -13.49
N THR A 23 1.44 6.00 -13.62
CA THR A 23 1.23 4.67 -14.23
C THR A 23 1.73 4.64 -15.68
N SER A 24 1.43 5.69 -16.46
CA SER A 24 1.91 5.79 -17.84
C SER A 24 3.44 5.84 -17.92
N LEU A 25 4.08 6.61 -17.01
CA LEU A 25 5.54 6.71 -16.95
C LEU A 25 6.21 5.38 -16.60
N ILE A 26 5.67 4.65 -15.61
CA ILE A 26 6.21 3.35 -15.20
C ILE A 26 6.04 2.31 -16.31
N PHE A 27 4.87 2.24 -16.95
CA PHE A 27 4.59 1.24 -17.99
C PHE A 27 5.37 1.45 -19.28
N ALA A 28 5.80 2.69 -19.57
CA ALA A 28 6.64 2.97 -20.72
C ALA A 28 8.11 2.49 -20.55
N ARG A 29 8.53 2.11 -19.34
CA ARG A 29 9.93 1.74 -19.04
C ARG A 29 10.23 0.29 -19.36
N LYS A 30 11.45 0.04 -19.84
CA LYS A 30 11.97 -1.31 -20.11
C LYS A 30 12.44 -1.97 -18.80
N PRO A 31 12.39 -3.32 -18.69
CA PRO A 31 12.74 -4.02 -17.45
C PRO A 31 14.16 -3.80 -16.90
N LYS A 32 15.13 -3.42 -17.73
CA LYS A 32 16.53 -3.17 -17.32
C LYS A 32 16.81 -1.73 -16.89
N MET A 33 15.81 -0.85 -16.93
CA MET A 33 15.98 0.54 -16.50
C MET A 33 15.99 0.63 -14.97
N CYS A 34 16.51 1.73 -14.42
CA CYS A 34 16.56 1.91 -12.97
C CYS A 34 15.14 1.93 -12.36
N SER A 35 15.07 1.62 -11.07
CA SER A 35 13.82 1.62 -10.29
C SER A 35 13.38 3.02 -9.84
N PHE A 36 14.09 4.06 -10.29
CA PHE A 36 13.91 5.45 -9.85
C PHE A 36 13.55 6.36 -11.02
N LEU A 37 12.71 7.34 -10.72
CA LEU A 37 12.12 8.27 -11.67
C LEU A 37 12.06 9.64 -11.00
N GLU A 38 12.59 10.67 -11.65
CA GLU A 38 12.28 12.04 -11.24
C GLU A 38 10.91 12.42 -11.79
N TRP A 39 10.05 12.98 -10.94
CA TRP A 39 8.72 13.41 -11.32
C TRP A 39 8.33 14.66 -10.53
N GLN A 40 8.28 15.79 -11.22
CA GLN A 40 8.07 17.10 -10.60
C GLN A 40 9.10 17.34 -9.48
N ASP A 41 8.67 17.81 -8.31
CA ASP A 41 9.52 18.04 -7.14
C ASP A 41 9.63 16.80 -6.23
N MET A 42 9.36 15.61 -6.78
CA MET A 42 9.41 14.33 -6.08
C MET A 42 10.18 13.27 -6.87
N LYS A 43 10.49 12.16 -6.20
CA LYS A 43 11.04 10.96 -6.82
C LYS A 43 10.03 9.83 -6.73
N ILE A 44 9.88 9.06 -7.80
CA ILE A 44 9.10 7.83 -7.81
C ILE A 44 10.05 6.64 -7.74
N VAL A 45 9.89 5.84 -6.70
CA VAL A 45 10.55 4.55 -6.53
C VAL A 45 9.55 3.46 -6.86
N TYR A 46 9.88 2.57 -7.78
CA TYR A 46 8.98 1.50 -8.19
C TYR A 46 9.68 0.17 -8.39
N ARG A 47 8.95 -0.93 -8.15
CA ARG A 47 9.43 -2.28 -8.41
C ARG A 47 8.30 -3.17 -8.92
N ARG A 48 8.65 -4.05 -9.86
CA ARG A 48 7.74 -5.05 -10.40
C ARG A 48 7.96 -6.40 -9.71
N TYR A 49 6.92 -6.96 -9.12
CA TYR A 49 6.88 -8.33 -8.59
C TYR A 49 5.85 -9.13 -9.40
N ALA A 50 6.31 -10.13 -10.17
CA ALA A 50 5.48 -10.86 -11.13
C ALA A 50 4.70 -9.94 -12.10
N SER A 51 3.36 -9.92 -12.03
CA SER A 51 2.49 -9.05 -12.84
C SER A 51 2.10 -7.75 -12.13
N LEU A 52 2.57 -7.53 -10.90
CA LEU A 52 2.25 -6.38 -10.07
C LEU A 52 3.35 -5.33 -10.09
N TYR A 53 2.93 -4.06 -10.09
CA TYR A 53 3.80 -2.91 -9.91
C TYR A 53 3.49 -2.26 -8.56
N PHE A 54 4.54 -2.01 -7.80
CA PHE A 54 4.52 -1.25 -6.56
C PHE A 54 5.27 0.05 -6.81
N ALA A 55 4.74 1.16 -6.31
CA ALA A 55 5.35 2.47 -6.49
C ALA A 55 5.08 3.36 -5.27
N CYS A 56 6.10 4.11 -4.87
CA CYS A 56 6.07 5.11 -3.82
C CYS A 56 6.56 6.43 -4.42
N ALA A 57 5.88 7.53 -4.08
CA ALA A 57 6.39 8.87 -4.30
C ALA A 57 7.05 9.34 -2.99
N ILE A 58 8.30 9.78 -3.07
CA ILE A 58 9.11 10.22 -1.93
C ILE A 58 9.70 11.60 -2.21
N ASP A 59 10.16 12.27 -1.15
CA ASP A 59 10.81 13.57 -1.30
C ASP A 59 12.18 13.42 -1.95
N THR A 60 12.66 14.52 -2.54
CA THR A 60 13.96 14.53 -3.24
C THR A 60 15.15 14.27 -2.32
N THR A 61 14.98 14.49 -1.01
CA THR A 61 15.98 14.24 0.04
C THR A 61 16.00 12.82 0.56
N ASP A 62 14.96 12.03 0.28
CA ASP A 62 14.82 10.68 0.80
C ASP A 62 15.71 9.69 0.07
N ASN A 63 16.05 8.61 0.78
CA ASN A 63 16.88 7.55 0.24
C ASN A 63 16.03 6.57 -0.58
N GLU A 64 16.32 6.49 -1.88
CA GLU A 64 15.56 5.66 -2.81
C GLU A 64 15.76 4.16 -2.55
N LEU A 65 16.94 3.76 -2.05
CA LEU A 65 17.24 2.36 -1.74
C LEU A 65 16.48 1.89 -0.50
N ILE A 66 16.37 2.73 0.53
CA ILE A 66 15.56 2.42 1.71
C ILE A 66 14.09 2.26 1.30
N THR A 67 13.58 3.14 0.44
CA THR A 67 12.22 3.02 -0.09
C THR A 67 12.01 1.73 -0.89
N LEU A 68 13.02 1.30 -1.65
CA LEU A 68 12.96 0.05 -2.39
C LEU A 68 12.92 -1.17 -1.45
N GLU A 69 13.65 -1.13 -0.34
CA GLU A 69 13.58 -2.13 0.72
C GLU A 69 12.24 -2.10 1.45
N ILE A 70 11.64 -0.91 1.66
CA ILE A 70 10.29 -0.78 2.23
C ILE A 70 9.27 -1.50 1.36
N ILE A 71 9.31 -1.29 0.03
CA ILE A 71 8.45 -2.01 -0.91
C ILE A 71 8.70 -3.52 -0.82
N HIS A 72 9.97 -3.94 -0.73
CA HIS A 72 10.30 -5.35 -0.67
C HIS A 72 9.77 -6.02 0.60
N ARG A 73 9.99 -5.41 1.76
CA ARG A 73 9.50 -5.86 3.06
C ARG A 73 7.98 -5.97 3.06
N TYR A 74 7.28 -4.99 2.50
CA TYR A 74 5.83 -5.04 2.39
C TYR A 74 5.35 -6.26 1.60
N VAL A 75 6.01 -6.57 0.48
CA VAL A 75 5.70 -7.78 -0.31
C VAL A 75 5.98 -9.06 0.48
N GLU A 76 7.05 -9.12 1.28
CA GLU A 76 7.35 -10.28 2.14
C GLU A 76 6.30 -10.49 3.23
N ILE A 77 5.75 -9.41 3.80
CA ILE A 77 4.69 -9.51 4.82
C ILE A 77 3.38 -9.97 4.15
N LEU A 78 3.06 -9.44 2.96
CA LEU A 78 1.91 -9.88 2.17
C LEU A 78 1.99 -11.36 1.75
N ASP A 79 3.19 -11.90 1.52
CA ASP A 79 3.35 -13.32 1.19
C ASP A 79 3.00 -14.24 2.38
N LYS A 80 3.10 -13.71 3.60
CA LYS A 80 2.75 -14.42 4.84
C LYS A 80 1.28 -14.23 5.25
N TYR A 81 0.63 -13.17 4.78
CA TYR A 81 -0.75 -12.83 5.12
C TYR A 81 -1.61 -12.63 3.87
N PHE A 82 -2.57 -13.53 3.67
CA PHE A 82 -3.46 -13.54 2.51
C PHE A 82 -4.74 -12.70 2.67
N GLY A 83 -4.91 -12.00 3.80
CA GLY A 83 -6.08 -11.17 4.06
C GLY A 83 -5.99 -9.78 3.39
N ASN A 84 -6.59 -8.78 4.04
CA ASN A 84 -6.70 -7.45 3.44
C ASN A 84 -5.35 -6.70 3.45
N ALA A 85 -4.81 -6.43 2.27
CA ALA A 85 -3.55 -5.70 2.09
C ALA A 85 -3.55 -4.30 2.73
N TYR A 86 -4.71 -3.67 2.91
CA TYR A 86 -4.79 -2.37 3.59
C TYR A 86 -4.41 -2.46 5.08
N PHE A 87 -4.74 -3.55 5.78
CA PHE A 87 -4.38 -3.72 7.19
C PHE A 87 -2.88 -3.93 7.35
N VAL A 88 -2.28 -4.74 6.48
CA VAL A 88 -0.82 -4.90 6.42
C VAL A 88 -0.13 -3.56 6.19
N LEU A 89 -0.65 -2.77 5.26
CA LEU A 89 -0.04 -1.48 4.94
C LEU A 89 -0.15 -0.50 6.10
N ASP A 90 -1.28 -0.47 6.79
CA ASP A 90 -1.55 0.49 7.86
C ASP A 90 -0.79 0.15 9.15
N GLU A 91 -0.52 -1.14 9.44
CA GLU A 91 0.38 -1.52 10.53
C GLU A 91 1.86 -1.33 10.19
N TYR A 92 2.21 -1.46 8.92
CA TYR A 92 3.59 -1.31 8.47
C TYR A 92 4.01 0.16 8.30
N LEU A 93 3.13 0.98 7.70
CA LEU A 93 3.37 2.38 7.37
C LEU A 93 2.28 3.29 7.96
N LEU A 94 2.70 4.34 8.65
CA LEU A 94 1.82 5.36 9.18
C LEU A 94 2.33 6.76 8.84
N ALA A 95 1.41 7.63 8.42
CA ALA A 95 1.70 9.03 8.06
C ALA A 95 2.82 9.22 7.01
N GLY A 96 3.08 8.20 6.20
CA GLY A 96 4.14 8.22 5.18
C GLY A 96 5.47 7.61 5.63
N GLU A 97 5.57 7.22 6.90
CA GLU A 97 6.79 6.70 7.51
C GLU A 97 6.63 5.24 7.94
N VAL A 98 7.75 4.55 8.13
CA VAL A 98 7.77 3.19 8.68
C VAL A 98 7.43 3.24 10.16
N GLN A 99 6.36 2.55 10.55
CA GLN A 99 5.93 2.44 11.95
C GLN A 99 6.56 1.22 12.62
N GLU A 100 6.36 0.03 12.04
CA GLU A 100 6.84 -1.23 12.57
C GLU A 100 7.67 -1.97 11.53
N THR A 101 8.74 -2.64 11.94
CA THR A 101 9.61 -3.41 11.05
C THR A 101 9.56 -4.91 11.33
N GLY A 102 9.11 -5.29 12.52
CA GLY A 102 8.94 -6.66 12.99
C GLY A 102 7.77 -7.35 12.29
N THR A 103 8.07 -8.30 11.40
CA THR A 103 7.02 -9.05 10.69
C THR A 103 6.12 -9.82 11.66
N ARG A 104 6.65 -10.33 12.76
CA ARG A 104 5.86 -11.10 13.74
C ARG A 104 4.87 -10.18 14.45
N GLU A 105 5.35 -9.02 14.86
CA GLU A 105 4.57 -8.00 15.57
C GLU A 105 3.43 -7.49 14.68
N ILE A 106 3.71 -7.19 13.40
CA ILE A 106 2.70 -6.79 12.41
C ILE A 106 1.63 -7.87 12.24
N LEU A 107 2.03 -9.13 12.03
CA LEU A 107 1.07 -10.22 11.82
C LEU A 107 0.19 -10.45 13.06
N GLN A 108 0.75 -10.38 14.27
CA GLN A 108 -0.01 -10.52 15.51
C GLN A 108 -1.10 -9.45 15.66
N VAL A 109 -0.80 -8.20 15.30
CA VAL A 109 -1.77 -7.11 15.39
C VAL A 109 -2.87 -7.28 14.35
N ILE A 110 -2.53 -7.69 13.12
CA ILE A 110 -3.51 -7.91 12.05
C ILE A 110 -4.43 -9.10 12.38
N ASP A 111 -3.88 -10.20 12.91
CA ASP A 111 -4.69 -11.35 13.35
C ASP A 111 -5.70 -10.93 14.44
N ALA A 112 -5.28 -10.06 15.36
CA ALA A 112 -6.17 -9.50 16.38
C ALA A 112 -7.25 -8.57 15.77
N GLN A 113 -6.92 -7.78 14.75
CA GLN A 113 -7.86 -6.94 14.02
C GLN A 113 -8.91 -7.77 13.27
N ASP A 114 -8.50 -8.87 12.64
CA ASP A 114 -9.41 -9.76 11.92
C ASP A 114 -10.44 -10.39 12.89
N ILE A 115 -10.01 -10.83 14.07
CA ILE A 115 -10.91 -11.36 15.12
C ILE A 115 -11.93 -10.31 15.54
N ILE A 116 -11.49 -9.07 15.81
CA ILE A 116 -12.39 -7.99 16.21
C ILE A 116 -13.38 -7.66 15.09
N GLN A 117 -12.94 -7.66 13.84
CA GLN A 117 -13.81 -7.40 12.70
C GLN A 117 -14.88 -8.49 12.55
N GLU A 118 -14.53 -9.76 12.74
CA GLU A 118 -15.49 -10.87 12.72
C GLU A 118 -16.54 -10.74 13.82
N ASP A 119 -16.13 -10.35 15.04
CA ASP A 119 -17.03 -10.14 16.18
C ASP A 119 -17.96 -8.93 16.00
N GLU A 120 -17.54 -7.92 15.22
CA GLU A 120 -18.33 -6.72 14.93
C GLU A 120 -19.34 -6.89 13.78
N VAL A 121 -19.26 -7.95 12.96
CA VAL A 121 -20.29 -8.24 11.94
C VAL A 121 -21.57 -8.66 12.66
N PRO A 122 -22.63 -7.82 12.69
CA PRO A 122 -23.78 -8.13 13.50
C PRO A 122 -24.56 -9.28 12.87
N GLN A 123 -24.82 -10.33 13.66
CA GLN A 123 -25.94 -11.26 13.47
C GLN A 123 -27.29 -10.53 13.24
N LYS A 124 -27.35 -9.23 13.58
CA LYS A 124 -28.49 -8.32 13.40
C LYS A 124 -28.91 -8.05 11.95
N LEU A 125 -28.08 -8.31 10.93
CA LEU A 125 -28.54 -8.16 9.54
C LEU A 125 -29.51 -9.28 9.08
N PHE A 126 -29.53 -10.42 9.77
CA PHE A 126 -30.40 -11.56 9.43
C PHE A 126 -31.70 -11.60 10.25
N GLU A 127 -31.76 -10.92 11.39
CA GLU A 127 -32.97 -10.86 12.22
C GLU A 127 -33.99 -9.82 11.73
N ASP A 128 -33.56 -8.74 11.06
CA ASP A 128 -34.46 -7.70 10.54
C ASP A 128 -35.15 -8.08 9.21
N GLN A 129 -34.69 -9.12 8.50
CA GLN A 129 -35.32 -9.62 7.26
C GLN A 129 -36.30 -10.78 7.47
N SER A 130 -36.37 -11.35 8.68
CA SER A 130 -37.28 -12.46 9.00
C SER A 130 -38.61 -12.00 9.63
N LEU A 131 -38.84 -10.68 9.70
CA LEU A 131 -40.05 -10.07 10.28
C LEU A 131 -40.86 -9.17 9.31
N ASN A 132 -40.72 -9.32 8.00
CA ASN A 132 -41.65 -8.72 7.02
C ASN A 132 -42.14 -9.71 5.98
#